data_AF-A0A1F9CK46-F1
#
_entry.id   AF-A0A1F9CK46-F1
#
_cell.length_a   1.000
_cell.length_b   1.000
_cell.length_c   1.000
_cell.angle_alpha   90.00
_cell.angle_beta   90.00
_cell.angle_gamma   90.00
#
_symmetry.space_group_name_H-M   'P 1'
#
loop_
_entity.id
_entity.type
_entity.pdbx_description
1 polymer ?
#
loop_
_entity_poly.entity_id
_entity_poly.type
_entity_poly.pdbx_seq_one_letter_code
_entity_poly.pdbx_strand_id
1 'polypeptide(L)'
;MLTACFFPAGFTVLSQIVAPSARNLSVSLTVLIAYLTGAGLIPTLLGIFGDAGMFGISFILVGCITLLCLPLIARLDLTQPKND
;
A
#
# COMPACT_ATOMS: atom_id res chain seq x y z
N MET A 1 14.34 1.81 3.50
CA MET A 1 14.55 0.98 4.71
C MET A 1 13.35 1.06 5.64
N LEU A 2 12.91 2.25 6.10
CA LEU A 2 11.74 2.37 7.00
C LEU A 2 10.41 1.86 6.40
N THR A 3 10.19 2.03 5.10
CA THR A 3 8.99 1.52 4.39
C THR A 3 8.94 0.00 4.28
N ALA A 4 10.08 -0.68 4.25
CA ALA A 4 10.11 -2.15 4.20
C ALA A 4 9.61 -2.77 5.52
N CYS A 5 9.74 -2.05 6.63
CA CYS A 5 9.21 -2.46 7.92
C CYS A 5 7.68 -2.45 7.98
N PHE A 6 7.00 -1.87 6.98
CA PHE A 6 5.54 -1.89 6.90
C PHE A 6 5.00 -3.24 6.41
N PHE A 7 5.74 -3.99 5.59
CA PHE A 7 5.27 -5.27 5.05
C PHE A 7 4.87 -6.28 6.14
N PRO A 8 5.70 -6.53 7.19
CA PRO A 8 5.31 -7.42 8.28
C PRO A 8 4.02 -6.96 8.97
N ALA A 9 3.92 -5.68 9.35
CA ALA A 9 2.76 -5.14 10.05
C ALA A 9 1.47 -5.23 9.19
N GLY A 10 1.55 -4.86 7.91
CA GLY A 10 0.43 -4.95 6.98
C GLY A 10 -0.04 -6.38 6.74
N PHE A 11 0.89 -7.33 6.59
CA PHE A 11 0.53 -8.73 6.41
C PHE A 11 -0.03 -9.36 7.69
N THR A 12 0.40 -8.93 8.88
CA THR A 12 -0.23 -9.34 10.14
C THR A 12 -1.71 -8.97 10.15
N VAL A 13 -2.05 -7.71 9.84
CA VAL A 13 -3.45 -7.25 9.80
C VAL A 13 -4.23 -7.97 8.70
N LEU A 14 -3.65 -8.13 7.51
CA LEU A 14 -4.27 -8.86 6.39
C LEU A 14 -4.61 -10.32 6.77
N SER A 15 -3.74 -10.98 7.54
CA SER A 15 -3.96 -12.35 7.99
C SER A 15 -5.09 -12.50 9.01
N GLN A 16 -5.45 -11.42 9.71
CA GLN A 16 -6.55 -11.40 10.68
C GLN A 16 -7.91 -11.33 9.99
N ILE A 17 -8.00 -10.70 8.81
CA ILE A 17 -9.27 -10.52 8.07
C ILE A 17 -9.52 -11.60 7.01
N VAL A 18 -8.60 -12.56 6.83
CA VAL A 18 -8.69 -13.65 5.84
C VAL A 18 -8.63 -15.02 6.51
N ALA A 19 -9.46 -15.95 6.03
CA ALA A 19 -9.49 -17.33 6.51
C ALA A 19 -8.11 -18.02 6.36
N PRO A 20 -7.72 -18.92 7.30
CA PRO A 20 -6.38 -19.53 7.30
C PRO A 20 -5.98 -20.20 5.98
N SER A 21 -6.93 -20.85 5.29
CA SER A 21 -6.71 -21.52 4.00
C SER A 21 -6.43 -20.56 2.84
N ALA A 22 -6.85 -19.29 2.93
CA ALA A 22 -6.74 -18.29 1.87
C ALA A 22 -5.63 -17.24 2.11
N ARG A 23 -4.93 -17.26 3.26
CA ARG A 23 -3.91 -16.27 3.61
C ARG A 23 -2.78 -16.16 2.57
N ASN A 24 -2.23 -17.29 2.12
CA ASN A 24 -1.16 -17.29 1.12
C ASN A 24 -1.60 -16.69 -0.23
N LEU A 25 -2.85 -16.96 -0.63
CA LEU A 25 -3.43 -16.37 -1.84
C LEU A 25 -3.61 -14.87 -1.68
N SER A 26 -4.14 -14.43 -0.53
CA SER A 26 -4.33 -13.02 -0.22
C SER A 26 -3.02 -12.25 -0.23
N VAL A 27 -1.98 -12.74 0.44
CA VAL A 27 -0.65 -12.10 0.43
C VAL A 27 -0.09 -12.04 -0.99
N SER A 28 -0.18 -13.12 -1.77
CA SER A 28 0.29 -13.16 -3.16
C SER A 28 -0.41 -12.11 -4.03
N LEU A 29 -1.74 -11.98 -3.91
CA LEU A 29 -2.51 -10.96 -4.63
C LEU A 29 -2.14 -9.55 -4.17
N THR A 30 -2.00 -9.31 -2.87
CA THR A 30 -1.57 -8.02 -2.35
C THR A 30 -0.21 -7.62 -2.91
N VAL A 31 0.76 -8.53 -2.92
CA VAL A 31 2.10 -8.27 -3.49
C VAL A 31 2.01 -8.02 -4.99
N LEU A 32 1.22 -8.79 -5.74
CA LEU A 32 1.01 -8.59 -7.17
C LEU A 32 0.47 -7.20 -7.46
N ILE A 33 -0.59 -6.77 -6.76
CA ILE A 33 -1.19 -5.45 -6.94
C ILE A 33 -0.21 -4.35 -6.52
N ALA A 34 0.52 -4.54 -5.42
CA ALA A 34 1.54 -3.60 -4.96
C ALA A 34 2.67 -3.43 -6.00
N TYR A 35 3.10 -4.51 -6.66
CA TYR A 35 4.09 -4.44 -7.73
C TYR A 35 3.54 -3.77 -8.99
N LEU A 36 2.34 -4.14 -9.42
CA LEU A 36 1.71 -3.57 -10.61
C LEU A 36 1.52 -2.06 -10.47
N THR A 37 1.14 -1.60 -9.27
CA THR A 37 0.96 -0.18 -8.97
C THR A 37 2.29 0.53 -8.70
N GLY A 38 3.12 0.01 -7.80
CA GLY A 38 4.36 0.66 -7.36
C GLY A 38 5.51 0.61 -8.35
N ALA A 39 5.69 -0.51 -9.06
CA ALA A 39 6.75 -0.68 -10.06
C ALA A 39 6.26 -0.50 -11.51
N GLY A 40 4.94 -0.53 -11.75
CA GLY A 40 4.35 -0.32 -13.07
C GLY A 40 3.70 1.06 -13.23
N LEU A 41 2.53 1.23 -12.62
CA LEU A 41 1.68 2.42 -12.81
C LEU A 41 2.37 3.72 -12.38
N ILE A 42 2.94 3.76 -11.17
CA ILE A 42 3.56 4.97 -10.62
C ILE A 42 4.76 5.42 -11.48
N PRO A 43 5.72 4.56 -11.86
CA PRO A 43 6.80 4.93 -12.78
C PRO A 43 6.30 5.37 -14.16
N THR A 44 5.26 4.73 -14.69
CA THR A 44 4.68 5.09 -15.99
C THR A 44 4.10 6.50 -15.96
N LEU A 45 3.34 6.84 -14.91
CA LEU A 45 2.80 8.18 -14.71
C LEU A 45 3.94 9.20 -14.55
N LEU A 46 4.93 8.89 -13.70
CA LEU A 46 6.12 9.73 -13.53
C LEU A 46 6.82 10.02 -14.86
N GLY A 47 6.96 9.01 -15.73
CA GLY A 47 7.51 9.16 -17.08
C GLY A 47 6.70 10.09 -17.96
N ILE A 48 5.39 9.89 -18.06
CA ILE A 48 4.48 10.73 -18.87
C ILE A 48 4.54 12.20 -18.44
N PHE A 49 4.48 12.46 -17.13
CA PHE A 49 4.60 13.83 -16.61
C PHE A 49 6.03 14.39 -16.74
N GLY A 50 7.04 13.52 -16.73
CA GLY A 50 8.44 13.88 -17.01
C GLY A 50 8.61 14.37 -18.45
N ASP A 51 8.07 13.64 -19.42
CA ASP A 51 8.09 14.01 -20.85
C ASP A 51 7.34 15.33 -21.11
N ALA A 52 6.30 15.61 -20.32
CA ALA A 52 5.55 16.87 -20.37
C ALA A 52 6.26 18.05 -19.66
N GLY A 53 7.46 17.85 -19.12
CA GLY A 53 8.22 18.85 -18.35
C GLY A 53 7.64 19.17 -16.96
N MET A 54 6.64 18.41 -16.51
CA MET A 54 5.89 18.62 -15.25
C MET A 54 6.29 17.63 -14.15
N PHE A 55 7.56 17.23 -14.10
CA PHE A 55 8.05 16.20 -13.19
C PHE A 55 7.76 16.50 -11.71
N GLY A 56 7.82 17.76 -11.29
CA GLY A 56 7.51 18.18 -9.92
C GLY A 56 6.07 17.85 -9.49
N ILE A 57 5.10 18.01 -10.40
CA ILE A 57 3.68 17.72 -10.11
C ILE A 57 3.50 16.23 -9.81
N SER A 58 4.21 15.35 -10.52
CA SER A 58 4.20 13.91 -10.30
C SER A 58 4.58 13.54 -8.87
N PHE A 59 5.67 14.11 -8.34
CA PHE A 59 6.10 13.83 -6.96
C PHE A 59 5.16 14.40 -5.93
N ILE A 60 4.60 15.60 -6.17
CA ILE A 60 3.60 16.17 -5.28
C ILE A 60 2.38 15.25 -5.22
N LEU A 61 1.90 14.77 -6.37
CA LEU A 61 0.74 13.88 -6.45
C LEU A 61 1.00 12.55 -5.72
N VAL A 62 2.13 11.89 -5.99
CA VAL A 62 2.51 10.63 -5.31
C VAL A 62 2.69 10.84 -3.81
N GLY A 63 3.30 11.97 -3.40
CA GLY A 63 3.45 12.35 -2.00
C GLY A 63 2.12 12.58 -1.30
N CYS A 64 1.19 13.32 -1.92
CA CYS A 64 -0.16 13.53 -1.41
C CYS A 64 -0.93 12.22 -1.23
N ILE A 65 -0.87 11.32 -2.22
CA ILE A 65 -1.50 9.99 -2.11
C ILE A 65 -0.90 9.20 -0.94
N THR A 66 0.41 9.22 -0.79
CA THR A 66 1.09 8.51 0.31
C THR A 66 0.70 9.09 1.67
N LEU A 67 0.59 10.41 1.80
CA LEU A 67 0.18 11.08 3.03
C LEU A 67 -1.30 10.81 3.37
N LEU A 68 -2.17 10.66 2.37
CA LEU A 68 -3.56 10.26 2.56
C LEU A 68 -3.72 8.86 3.18
N CYS A 69 -2.72 7.98 3.05
CA CYS A 69 -2.73 6.69 3.73
C CYS A 69 -2.60 6.81 5.26
N LEU A 70 -1.97 7.89 5.77
CA LEU A 70 -1.75 8.07 7.22
C LEU A 70 -3.06 8.19 8.03
N PRO A 71 -4.03 9.06 7.68
CA PRO A 71 -5.31 9.10 8.38
C PRO A 71 -6.10 7.80 8.22
N LEU A 72 -5.95 7.08 7.09
CA LEU A 72 -6.61 5.80 6.87
C LEU A 72 -6.10 4.73 7.85
N ILE A 73 -4.80 4.70 8.11
CA ILE A 73 -4.19 3.82 9.12
C ILE A 73 -4.64 4.23 10.53
N ALA A 74 -4.71 5.53 10.84
CA ALA A 74 -5.18 6.00 12.14
C ALA A 74 -6.66 5.70 12.41
N ARG A 75 -7.47 5.54 11.36
CA ARG A 75 -8.87 5.14 11.43
C ARG A 75 -9.07 3.62 11.43
N LEU A 76 -8.00 2.86 11.19
CA LEU A 76 -8.06 1.41 11.20
C LEU A 76 -8.08 0.95 12.66
N ASP A 77 -9.26 0.60 13.14
CA ASP A 77 -9.45 0.08 14.48
C ASP A 77 -8.88 -1.35 14.56
N LEU A 78 -7.68 -1.46 15.13
CA LEU A 78 -7.01 -2.75 15.36
C LEU A 78 -7.51 -3.44 16.64
N THR A 79 -8.55 -2.89 17.28
CA THR A 79 -9.14 -3.43 18.51
C THR A 79 -9.67 -4.84 18.24
N GLN A 80 -9.00 -5.81 18.88
CA GLN A 80 -9.30 -7.22 18.86
C GLN A 80 -10.79 -7.48 19.15
N PRO A 81 -11.40 -8.52 18.53
CA PRO A 81 -12.57 -9.14 19.15
C PRO A 81 -12.13 -9.67 20.51
N LYS A 82 -12.58 -8.99 21.57
CA LYS A 82 -12.57 -9.50 22.94
C LYS A 82 -13.40 -10.80 22.93
N ASN A 83 -12.70 -11.92 22.96
CA ASN A 83 -13.31 -13.24 23.17
C ASN A 83 -13.59 -13.34 24.68
N ASP A 84 -14.82 -13.04 25.08
CA ASP A 84 -15.39 -13.52 26.35
C ASP A 84 -15.73 -15.01 26.23
#